data_AF-A0AAD5QI25-F1
#
_entry.id   AF-A0AAD5QI25-F1
#
_cell.length_a   1.000
_cell.length_b   1.000
_cell.length_c   1.000
_cell.angle_alpha   90.00
_cell.angle_beta   90.00
_cell.angle_gamma   90.00
#
_symmetry.space_group_name_H-M   'P 1'
#
loop_
_entity.id
_entity.type
_entity.pdbx_description
1 polymer ?
#
loop_
_entity_poly.entity_id
_entity_poly.type
_entity_poly.pdbx_seq_one_letter_code
_entity_poly.pdbx_strand_id
1 'polypeptide(L)'
;MESCIIVGSTVTGICPGAAQNMMRCQIVAKAIDGKHLSLSGTLTSTNIIMANWSRSMWQNVVDRALRMLRSGPFGSHLYTVTVTVS
;
A
#
# COMPACT_ATOMS: atom_id res chain seq x y z
N MET A 1 15.92 -15.62 10.77
CA MET A 1 16.16 -14.42 9.95
C MET A 1 15.46 -14.60 8.63
N GLU A 2 14.57 -13.70 8.26
CA GLU A 2 13.92 -13.68 6.95
C GLU A 2 14.68 -12.70 6.05
N SER A 3 14.82 -13.02 4.78
CA SER A 3 15.51 -12.17 3.78
C SER A 3 14.50 -11.67 2.76
N CYS A 4 14.63 -10.43 2.29
CA CYS A 4 13.70 -9.86 1.31
C CYS A 4 14.26 -10.01 -0.12
N ILE A 5 13.39 -10.33 -1.08
CA ILE A 5 13.71 -10.21 -2.51
C ILE A 5 13.41 -8.79 -2.92
N ILE A 6 14.42 -8.08 -3.41
CA ILE A 6 14.30 -6.71 -3.91
C ILE A 6 14.54 -6.72 -5.42
N VAL A 7 13.55 -6.25 -6.18
CA VAL A 7 13.69 -5.99 -7.61
C VAL A 7 13.67 -4.48 -7.80
N GLY A 8 14.79 -3.92 -8.26
CA GLY A 8 14.99 -2.47 -8.27
C GLY A 8 15.03 -1.91 -6.85
N SER A 9 14.02 -1.10 -6.49
CA SER A 9 13.84 -0.50 -5.15
C SER A 9 12.63 -1.06 -4.40
N THR A 10 12.07 -2.18 -4.86
CA THR A 10 10.80 -2.72 -4.36
C THR A 10 10.99 -4.12 -3.82
N VAL A 11 10.49 -4.36 -2.60
CA VAL A 11 10.39 -5.71 -2.05
C VAL A 11 9.27 -6.43 -2.82
N THR A 12 9.60 -7.53 -3.48
CA THR A 12 8.64 -8.32 -4.28
C THR A 12 8.28 -9.64 -3.61
N GLY A 13 9.02 -10.06 -2.58
CA GLY A 13 8.76 -11.30 -1.86
C GLY A 13 9.61 -11.43 -0.61
N ILE A 14 9.16 -12.30 0.30
CA ILE A 14 9.86 -12.62 1.55
C ILE A 14 10.39 -14.04 1.46
N CYS A 15 11.68 -14.21 1.68
CA CYS A 15 12.33 -15.50 1.74
C CYS A 15 12.40 -15.99 3.18
N PRO A 16 11.70 -17.10 3.49
CA PRO A 16 11.82 -17.71 4.80
C PRO A 16 13.26 -18.18 5.01
N GLY A 17 13.77 -18.06 6.24
CA GLY A 17 15.17 -18.34 6.61
C GLY A 17 15.69 -19.76 6.34
N ALA A 18 14.85 -20.64 5.78
CA ALA A 18 15.23 -21.97 5.29
C ALA A 18 15.85 -21.95 3.87
N ALA A 19 15.79 -20.82 3.15
CA ALA A 19 16.43 -20.68 1.86
C ALA A 19 17.95 -20.52 2.03
N GLN A 20 18.70 -21.60 1.81
CA GLN A 20 20.16 -21.64 1.94
C GLN A 20 20.91 -20.76 0.93
N ASN A 21 20.27 -20.36 -0.18
CA ASN A 21 20.85 -19.50 -1.20
C ASN A 21 19.76 -18.72 -1.96
N MET A 22 20.20 -17.70 -2.73
CA MET A 22 19.32 -16.76 -3.45
C MET A 22 18.47 -17.46 -4.53
N MET A 23 18.98 -18.52 -5.16
CA MET A 23 18.25 -19.33 -6.13
C MET A 23 17.08 -20.09 -5.49
N ARG A 24 17.28 -20.74 -4.33
CA ARG A 24 16.18 -21.39 -3.62
C ARG A 24 15.16 -20.38 -3.12
N CYS A 25 15.63 -19.23 -2.64
CA CYS A 25 14.80 -18.12 -2.20
C CYS A 25 13.82 -17.66 -3.28
N GLN A 26 14.22 -17.57 -4.55
CA GLN A 26 13.28 -17.27 -5.65
C GLN A 26 12.18 -18.32 -5.82
N ILE A 27 12.47 -19.59 -5.53
CA ILE A 27 11.52 -20.70 -5.69
C ILE A 27 10.56 -20.80 -4.49
N VAL A 28 11.04 -20.51 -3.27
CA VAL A 28 10.26 -20.62 -2.02
C VAL A 28 9.78 -19.26 -1.48
N ALA A 29 9.89 -18.21 -2.30
CA ALA A 29 9.48 -16.86 -1.93
C ALA A 29 8.00 -16.85 -1.55
N LYS A 30 7.70 -16.29 -0.38
CA LYS A 30 6.33 -16.00 0.01
C LYS A 30 5.94 -14.64 -0.53
N ALA A 31 4.68 -14.55 -0.97
CA ALA A 31 4.06 -13.27 -1.23
C ALA A 31 4.06 -12.41 0.04
N ILE A 32 4.20 -11.10 -0.13
CA ILE A 32 4.10 -10.15 0.96
C ILE A 32 2.65 -10.16 1.47
N ASP A 33 2.47 -10.27 2.79
CA ASP A 33 1.12 -10.20 3.39
C ASP A 33 0.45 -8.88 2.97
N GLY A 34 -0.83 -8.96 2.58
CA GLY A 34 -1.63 -7.82 2.14
C GLY A 34 -1.69 -6.69 3.18
N LYS A 35 -1.47 -7.01 4.46
CA LYS A 35 -1.36 -6.02 5.54
C LYS A 35 -0.22 -5.01 5.35
N HIS A 36 0.85 -5.39 4.65
CA HIS A 36 1.95 -4.49 4.30
C HIS A 36 1.69 -3.73 2.98
N LEU A 37 0.63 -4.09 2.25
CA LEU A 37 0.26 -3.53 0.96
C LEU A 37 -0.93 -2.56 1.05
N SER A 38 -1.68 -2.60 2.17
CA SER A 38 -2.86 -1.75 2.39
C SER A 38 -2.65 -0.76 3.53
N LEU A 39 -3.01 0.50 3.29
CA LEU A 39 -3.16 1.51 4.33
C LEU A 39 -4.66 1.77 4.53
N SER A 40 -5.11 1.78 5.79
CA SER A 40 -6.49 2.13 6.16
C SER A 40 -6.50 3.24 7.19
N GLY A 41 -7.59 4.00 7.23
CA GLY A 41 -7.77 5.10 8.17
C GLY A 41 -9.20 5.60 8.17
N THR A 42 -9.56 6.34 9.21
CA THR A 42 -10.90 6.91 9.39
C THR A 42 -10.83 8.42 9.25
N LEU A 43 -11.67 8.99 8.39
CA LEU A 43 -11.87 10.43 8.26
C LEU A 43 -13.13 10.83 9.05
N THR A 44 -12.95 11.66 10.07
CA THR A 44 -14.06 12.22 10.85
C THR A 44 -14.21 13.69 10.48
N SER A 45 -15.45 14.13 10.23
CA SER A 45 -15.76 15.54 10.00
C SER A 45 -16.79 16.03 11.01
N THR A 46 -16.58 17.25 11.49
CA THR A 46 -17.55 17.99 12.31
C THR A 46 -18.45 18.89 11.47
N ASN A 47 -18.18 19.01 10.17
CA ASN A 47 -18.94 19.84 9.26
C ASN A 47 -20.19 19.09 8.77
N ILE A 48 -21.38 19.62 9.07
CA ILE A 48 -22.66 19.00 8.73
C ILE A 48 -22.90 18.85 7.21
N ILE A 49 -22.29 19.70 6.39
CA ILE A 49 -22.38 19.59 4.93
C ILE A 49 -21.59 18.36 4.48
N MET A 50 -20.37 18.20 4.97
CA MET A 50 -19.53 17.03 4.66
C MET A 50 -20.09 15.73 5.22
N ALA A 51 -20.77 15.77 6.36
CA ALA A 51 -21.45 14.61 6.92
C ALA A 51 -22.56 14.07 5.99
N ASN A 52 -23.18 14.95 5.20
CA ASN A 52 -24.22 14.59 4.23
C ASN A 52 -23.69 14.31 2.82
N TRP A 53 -22.36 14.27 2.64
CA TRP A 53 -21.77 13.96 1.35
C TRP A 53 -22.01 12.52 0.93
N SER A 54 -22.32 12.34 -0.36
CA SER A 54 -22.38 11.01 -0.96
C SER A 54 -21.01 10.33 -0.97
N ARG A 55 -20.97 9.00 -1.10
CA ARG A 55 -19.71 8.25 -1.28
C ARG A 55 -18.84 8.79 -2.40
N SER A 56 -19.43 9.23 -3.52
CA SER A 56 -18.70 9.81 -4.65
C SER A 56 -17.99 11.13 -4.29
N MET A 57 -18.61 11.96 -3.46
CA MET A 57 -18.02 13.20 -2.97
C MET A 57 -16.85 12.92 -2.03
N TRP A 58 -17.00 11.95 -1.13
CA TRP A 58 -15.90 11.47 -0.29
C TRP A 58 -14.76 10.88 -1.12
N GLN A 59 -15.07 10.09 -2.15
CA GLN A 59 -14.08 9.53 -3.05
C GLN A 59 -13.22 10.63 -3.70
N ASN A 60 -13.81 11.76 -4.11
CA ASN A 60 -13.05 12.90 -4.66
C ASN A 60 -12.03 13.47 -3.66
N VAL A 61 -12.34 13.48 -2.36
CA VAL A 61 -11.41 13.92 -1.30
C VAL A 61 -10.25 12.95 -1.20
N VAL A 62 -10.55 11.65 -1.09
CA VAL A 62 -9.50 10.66 -0.89
C VAL A 62 -8.65 10.45 -2.14
N ASP A 63 -9.21 10.64 -3.34
CA ASP A 63 -8.45 10.69 -4.60
C ASP A 63 -7.47 11.88 -4.63
N ARG A 64 -7.85 13.01 -4.03
CA ARG A 64 -6.93 14.15 -3.88
C ARG A 64 -5.80 13.81 -2.90
N ALA A 65 -6.11 13.16 -1.78
CA ALA A 65 -5.09 12.67 -0.85
C ALA A 65 -4.14 11.67 -1.54
N LEU A 66 -4.68 10.76 -2.34
CA LEU A 66 -3.90 9.82 -3.15
C LEU A 66 -2.94 10.54 -4.10
N ARG A 67 -3.42 11.57 -4.82
CA ARG A 67 -2.56 12.38 -5.70
C ARG A 67 -1.42 13.03 -4.92
N MET A 68 -1.71 13.59 -3.74
CA MET A 68 -0.69 14.20 -2.87
C MET A 68 0.34 13.19 -2.39
N LEU A 69 -0.08 11.98 -2.04
CA LEU A 69 0.82 10.89 -1.65
C LEU A 69 1.73 10.47 -2.81
N ARG A 70 1.18 10.38 -4.04
CA ARG A 70 1.94 10.04 -5.25
C ARG A 70 2.92 11.14 -5.68
N SER A 71 2.56 12.40 -5.53
CA SER A 71 3.47 13.53 -5.84
C SER A 71 4.44 13.85 -4.70
N GLY A 72 4.21 13.28 -3.52
CA GLY A 72 4.99 13.53 -2.32
C GLY A 72 6.23 12.64 -2.20
N PRO A 73 6.94 12.71 -1.05
CA PRO A 73 8.16 11.95 -0.80
C PRO A 73 7.95 10.42 -0.84
N PHE A 74 6.70 9.96 -0.73
CA PHE A 74 6.36 8.54 -0.78
C PHE A 74 6.00 8.04 -2.19
N GLY A 75 5.96 8.92 -3.19
CA GLY A 75 5.51 8.58 -4.54
C GLY A 75 6.26 7.42 -5.19
N SER A 76 7.58 7.39 -5.03
CA SER A 76 8.45 6.30 -5.55
C SER A 76 8.25 4.95 -4.87
N HIS A 77 7.58 4.92 -3.71
CA HIS A 77 7.28 3.71 -2.95
C HIS A 77 5.88 3.17 -3.21
N LEU A 78 5.06 3.90 -3.99
CA LEU A 78 3.67 3.61 -4.27
C LEU A 78 3.52 3.21 -5.75
N TYR A 79 3.71 1.91 -6.05
CA TYR A 79 3.61 1.39 -7.42
C TYR A 79 2.16 1.41 -7.96
N THR A 80 1.26 0.77 -7.22
CA THR A 80 -0.17 0.71 -7.56
C THR A 80 -0.94 0.97 -6.28
N VAL A 81 -1.70 2.05 -6.27
CA VAL A 81 -2.51 2.43 -5.11
C VAL A 81 -3.91 2.72 -5.59
N THR A 82 -4.85 1.99 -5.01
CA THR A 82 -6.28 2.15 -5.22
C THR A 82 -6.87 2.56 -3.89
N VAL A 83 -7.80 3.52 -3.90
CA VAL A 83 -8.45 3.98 -2.67
C VAL A 83 -9.95 3.85 -2.83
N THR A 84 -10.62 3.36 -1.80
CA THR A 84 -12.05 3.11 -1.78
C THR A 84 -12.66 3.67 -0.51
N VAL A 85 -13.80 4.34 -0.63
CA VAL A 85 -14.64 4.74 0.51
C VAL A 85 -15.68 3.65 0.75
N SER A 86 -15.69 3.06 1.95
CA SER A 86 -16.62 1.99 2.38
C SER A 86 -17.71 2.53 3.29
#